data_AF-A0A2E8VJ93-F1
#
_entry.id   AF-A0A2E8VJ93-F1
#
_cell.length_a   1.000
_cell.length_b   1.000
_cell.length_c   1.000
_cell.angle_alpha   90.00
_cell.angle_beta   90.00
_cell.angle_gamma   90.00
#
_symmetry.space_group_name_H-M   'P 1'
#
loop_
_entity.id
_entity.type
_entity.pdbx_description
1 polymer ?
#
loop_
_entity_poly.entity_id
_entity_poly.type
_entity_poly.pdbx_seq_one_letter_code
_entity_poly.pdbx_strand_id
1 'polypeptide(L)'
;MPLTQADLTAALPDVTTTMSLGALTAPVTIVRDAWGVPHIRAENSRDAFVAQGFATAQDRLWHMDYDRFRALGRWSELAGDAGLTEDRMMRTFDLTRASKADYDVCSNDARSMLDAYADGINAFIDTTSALPVEYGLTGATPERWEAWHCIAVYKVRNMLMGTYEMKLWRARLALRLGAEAAAPLFRGYPDEALVSVPPGETLGHLDVAGLDALADAVAEVNWLGETDGGSNAWVVSGELTESGMPIVAGDSHRALDTPSVYYQTHLTCPEFRCSGYALPGVPGMPHFSHTEYVGWGMTHGFGDYQDLYIERFRSGNGVLEYETETGWERADVSEETLQVRNGEAVALQVVHTRHGPIVAGDPAAGHGIAFSHTGTRSGTPWPNTVLELLRARSADEAEAALREWTEPVNNFVYADIHGEFGYRYRGRIPTRDSANAWTPVPGWNGAHEWDGQIPFEELPQSRNPDTGWVVTCNNPPTTADYPHYINTYFAPDTRARRITARMQNIVPGTATVEDMASIHGDRESIPGAALAGRVAALALTDPDAQLGATLLRDWDGRMDRSSVAATVYAAARTQIYVRVIQHALGDMAREGLSAASGIGRGAATHLGQMGARAMAAMAADDPAVL
;
A
#
# COMPACT_ATOMS: atom_id res chain seq x y z
N MET A 1 -6.08 -33.58 -7.62
CA MET A 1 -7.38 -34.26 -7.78
C MET A 1 -8.43 -33.18 -8.07
N PRO A 2 -9.44 -33.39 -8.92
CA PRO A 2 -10.55 -32.45 -9.01
C PRO A 2 -11.31 -32.45 -7.67
N LEU A 3 -11.62 -31.27 -7.15
CA LEU A 3 -12.46 -31.13 -5.95
C LEU A 3 -13.93 -31.35 -6.31
N THR A 4 -14.66 -32.01 -5.41
CA THR A 4 -16.11 -32.18 -5.50
C THR A 4 -16.83 -31.20 -4.59
N GLN A 5 -18.13 -31.00 -4.84
CA GLN A 5 -18.98 -30.22 -3.93
C GLN A 5 -19.02 -30.82 -2.52
N ALA A 6 -18.82 -32.13 -2.36
CA ALA A 6 -18.76 -32.77 -1.05
C ALA A 6 -17.50 -32.36 -0.28
N ASP A 7 -16.34 -32.31 -0.95
CA ASP A 7 -15.08 -31.87 -0.34
C ASP A 7 -15.17 -30.40 0.10
N LEU A 8 -15.73 -29.53 -0.75
CA LEU A 8 -15.96 -28.12 -0.43
C LEU A 8 -16.93 -27.93 0.75
N THR A 9 -17.98 -28.75 0.85
CA THR A 9 -18.93 -28.69 1.97
C THR A 9 -18.33 -29.26 3.27
N ALA A 10 -17.46 -30.27 3.18
CA ALA A 10 -16.77 -30.86 4.33
C ALA A 10 -15.62 -29.99 4.86
N ALA A 11 -15.11 -29.05 4.05
CA ALA A 11 -14.11 -28.06 4.45
C ALA A 11 -14.70 -26.81 5.15
N LEU A 12 -16.04 -26.73 5.31
CA LEU A 12 -16.68 -25.61 6.00
C LEU A 12 -16.45 -25.70 7.53
N PRO A 13 -16.15 -24.57 8.20
CA PRO A 13 -16.01 -24.54 9.66
C PRO A 13 -17.35 -24.75 10.37
N ASP A 14 -17.31 -25.31 11.59
CA ASP A 14 -18.46 -25.19 12.51
C ASP A 14 -18.50 -23.75 13.06
N VAL A 15 -19.60 -23.06 12.78
CA VAL A 15 -19.90 -21.68 13.23
C VAL A 15 -21.13 -21.61 14.13
N THR A 16 -21.62 -22.75 14.63
CA THR A 16 -22.92 -22.85 15.35
C THR A 16 -22.85 -23.60 16.68
N THR A 17 -21.87 -24.48 16.90
CA THR A 17 -21.69 -25.18 18.19
C THR A 17 -21.21 -24.22 19.30
N THR A 18 -21.83 -24.33 20.48
CA THR A 18 -21.34 -23.67 21.71
C THR A 18 -20.11 -24.41 22.24
N MET A 19 -18.96 -23.75 22.30
CA MET A 19 -17.67 -24.34 22.67
C MET A 19 -17.14 -23.79 24.00
N SER A 20 -16.32 -24.59 24.69
CA SER A 20 -15.58 -24.18 25.90
C SER A 20 -14.10 -24.12 25.57
N LEU A 21 -13.56 -22.91 25.38
CA LEU A 21 -12.17 -22.69 24.97
C LEU A 21 -11.33 -22.28 26.18
N GLY A 22 -10.25 -23.02 26.46
CA GLY A 22 -9.32 -22.70 27.55
C GLY A 22 -8.57 -21.36 27.37
N ALA A 23 -8.64 -20.76 26.18
CA ALA A 23 -8.12 -19.44 25.88
C ALA A 23 -9.02 -18.29 26.36
N LEU A 24 -10.26 -18.54 26.78
CA LEU A 24 -11.22 -17.52 27.24
C LEU A 24 -11.30 -17.47 28.78
N THR A 25 -11.42 -16.26 29.34
CA THR A 25 -11.61 -16.06 30.79
C THR A 25 -13.06 -15.79 31.19
N ALA A 26 -13.87 -15.25 30.27
CA ALA A 26 -15.28 -14.94 30.43
C ALA A 26 -16.11 -15.42 29.22
N PRO A 27 -17.45 -15.46 29.32
CA PRO A 27 -18.31 -15.81 28.19
C PRO A 27 -18.17 -14.83 27.01
N VAL A 28 -18.23 -15.37 25.80
CA VAL A 28 -18.27 -14.59 24.55
C VAL A 28 -19.45 -15.06 23.71
N THR A 29 -20.10 -14.11 23.02
CA THR A 29 -21.08 -14.40 21.97
C THR A 29 -20.58 -13.90 20.63
N ILE A 30 -20.62 -14.76 19.60
CA ILE A 30 -20.36 -14.41 18.20
C ILE A 30 -21.69 -14.60 17.45
N VAL A 31 -22.22 -13.53 16.85
CA VAL A 31 -23.42 -13.60 16.00
C VAL A 31 -22.99 -13.29 14.57
N ARG A 32 -23.24 -14.19 13.62
CA ARG A 32 -22.99 -13.93 12.19
C ARG A 32 -24.25 -13.41 11.52
N ASP A 33 -24.11 -12.41 10.66
CA ASP A 33 -25.23 -11.83 9.91
C ASP A 33 -25.53 -12.58 8.58
N ALA A 34 -26.40 -12.01 7.75
CA ALA A 34 -26.78 -12.59 6.45
C ALA A 34 -25.64 -12.61 5.41
N TRP A 35 -24.55 -11.86 5.64
CA TRP A 35 -23.33 -11.85 4.82
C TRP A 35 -22.18 -12.66 5.46
N GLY A 36 -22.41 -13.23 6.66
CA GLY A 36 -21.44 -13.99 7.43
C GLY A 36 -20.57 -13.16 8.38
N VAL A 37 -20.75 -11.84 8.45
CA VAL A 37 -19.93 -10.92 9.25
C VAL A 37 -20.10 -11.23 10.74
N PRO A 38 -19.02 -11.47 11.50
CA PRO A 38 -19.10 -11.74 12.92
C PRO A 38 -19.28 -10.44 13.74
N HIS A 39 -20.32 -10.43 14.55
CA HIS A 39 -20.54 -9.47 15.62
C HIS A 39 -20.17 -10.13 16.96
N ILE A 40 -19.01 -9.77 17.49
CA ILE A 40 -18.36 -10.34 18.66
C ILE A 40 -18.68 -9.50 19.90
N ARG A 41 -19.13 -10.14 20.97
CA ARG A 41 -19.42 -9.51 22.27
C ARG A 41 -18.72 -10.27 23.39
N ALA A 42 -17.82 -9.62 24.11
CA ALA A 42 -17.07 -10.18 25.22
C ALA A 42 -17.14 -9.27 26.47
N GLU A 43 -16.89 -9.85 27.65
CA GLU A 43 -16.92 -9.10 28.92
C GLU A 43 -15.59 -8.37 29.23
N ASN A 44 -14.55 -8.56 28.41
CA ASN A 44 -13.25 -7.88 28.50
C ASN A 44 -12.58 -7.80 27.11
N SER A 45 -11.54 -6.96 26.97
CA SER A 45 -10.82 -6.75 25.71
C SER A 45 -10.01 -7.97 25.26
N ARG A 46 -9.32 -8.66 26.17
CA ARG A 46 -8.51 -9.86 25.84
C ARG A 46 -9.37 -10.92 25.16
N ASP A 47 -10.50 -11.28 25.77
CA ASP A 47 -11.41 -12.30 25.22
C ASP A 47 -12.12 -11.84 23.94
N ALA A 48 -12.26 -10.52 23.71
CA ALA A 48 -12.71 -9.99 22.42
C ALA A 48 -11.67 -10.27 21.30
N PHE A 49 -10.37 -10.12 21.59
CA PHE A 49 -9.30 -10.43 20.64
C PHE A 49 -9.12 -11.93 20.40
N VAL A 50 -9.24 -12.77 21.45
CA VAL A 50 -9.32 -14.25 21.30
C VAL A 50 -10.46 -14.64 20.36
N ALA A 51 -11.63 -14.06 20.56
CA ALA A 51 -12.78 -14.34 19.71
C ALA A 51 -12.63 -13.78 18.27
N GLN A 52 -11.93 -12.66 18.09
CA GLN A 52 -11.58 -12.14 16.76
C GLN A 52 -10.64 -13.10 16.03
N GLY A 53 -9.58 -13.58 16.69
CA GLY A 53 -8.66 -14.57 16.13
C GLY A 53 -9.37 -15.86 15.74
N PHE A 54 -10.24 -16.37 16.62
CA PHE A 54 -11.04 -17.57 16.38
C PHE A 54 -12.02 -17.42 15.20
N ALA A 55 -12.81 -16.33 15.17
CA ALA A 55 -13.77 -16.07 14.08
C ALA A 55 -13.09 -15.85 12.73
N THR A 56 -11.95 -15.15 12.72
CA THR A 56 -11.18 -14.90 11.50
C THR A 56 -10.52 -16.20 11.01
N ALA A 57 -10.05 -17.06 11.92
CA ALA A 57 -9.52 -18.38 11.57
C ALA A 57 -10.59 -19.30 10.98
N GLN A 58 -11.82 -19.35 11.54
CA GLN A 58 -12.95 -20.09 10.93
C GLN A 58 -13.11 -19.74 9.44
N ASP A 59 -13.11 -18.45 9.11
CA ASP A 59 -13.44 -17.99 7.75
C ASP A 59 -12.23 -17.94 6.80
N ARG A 60 -11.01 -17.76 7.32
CA ARG A 60 -9.83 -17.34 6.55
C ARG A 60 -8.51 -18.02 6.92
N LEU A 61 -8.49 -19.10 7.72
CA LEU A 61 -7.23 -19.75 8.18
C LEU A 61 -6.22 -20.01 7.04
N TRP A 62 -6.64 -20.56 5.90
CA TRP A 62 -5.72 -20.77 4.77
C TRP A 62 -5.20 -19.47 4.14
N HIS A 63 -6.04 -18.45 4.03
CA HIS A 63 -5.65 -17.12 3.51
C HIS A 63 -4.67 -16.41 4.45
N MET A 64 -4.83 -16.61 5.76
CA MET A 64 -3.89 -16.15 6.78
C MET A 64 -2.56 -16.90 6.71
N ASP A 65 -2.58 -18.22 6.50
CA ASP A 65 -1.38 -19.02 6.32
C ASP A 65 -0.68 -18.72 4.99
N TYR A 66 -1.40 -18.42 3.91
CA TYR A 66 -0.81 -17.93 2.65
C TYR A 66 0.03 -16.67 2.87
N ASP A 67 -0.50 -15.67 3.59
CA ASP A 67 0.28 -14.48 3.95
C ASP A 67 1.43 -14.80 4.90
N ARG A 68 1.22 -15.67 5.90
CA ARG A 68 2.27 -16.07 6.85
C ARG A 68 3.43 -16.78 6.15
N PHE A 69 3.16 -17.76 5.30
CA PHE A 69 4.20 -18.48 4.57
C PHE A 69 4.95 -17.56 3.60
N ARG A 70 4.28 -16.58 2.98
CA ARG A 70 4.96 -15.56 2.16
C ARG A 70 5.81 -14.61 3.01
N ALA A 71 5.28 -14.08 4.11
CA ALA A 71 6.00 -13.20 5.03
C ALA A 71 7.25 -13.86 5.64
N LEU A 72 7.20 -15.18 5.85
CA LEU A 72 8.32 -15.97 6.37
C LEU A 72 9.27 -16.49 5.28
N GLY A 73 9.03 -16.25 3.99
CA GLY A 73 9.80 -16.85 2.90
C GLY A 73 9.80 -18.38 2.93
N ARG A 74 8.59 -18.97 2.92
CA ARG A 74 8.31 -20.41 3.01
C ARG A 74 7.28 -20.90 1.99
N TRP A 75 6.76 -20.04 1.11
CA TRP A 75 5.67 -20.36 0.18
C TRP A 75 6.02 -21.51 -0.78
N SER A 76 7.30 -21.73 -1.11
CA SER A 76 7.77 -22.88 -1.88
C SER A 76 7.61 -24.23 -1.16
N GLU A 77 7.39 -24.26 0.16
CA GLU A 77 6.99 -25.48 0.90
C GLU A 77 5.59 -25.97 0.50
N LEU A 78 4.76 -25.08 -0.04
CA LEU A 78 3.36 -25.32 -0.39
C LEU A 78 3.15 -25.31 -1.92
N ALA A 79 3.78 -24.36 -2.61
CA ALA A 79 3.70 -24.14 -4.06
C ALA A 79 4.79 -24.85 -4.88
N GLY A 80 5.88 -25.31 -4.24
CA GLY A 80 7.06 -25.82 -4.94
C GLY A 80 7.86 -24.70 -5.62
N ASP A 81 8.55 -25.03 -6.71
CA ASP A 81 9.43 -24.13 -7.47
C ASP A 81 8.80 -22.77 -7.81
N ALA A 82 7.48 -22.74 -8.08
CA ALA A 82 6.74 -21.52 -8.37
C ALA A 82 6.71 -20.48 -7.22
N GLY A 83 6.99 -20.89 -5.98
CA GLY A 83 7.15 -19.98 -4.83
C GLY A 83 8.59 -19.52 -4.58
N LEU A 84 9.60 -20.17 -5.19
CA LEU A 84 11.00 -20.02 -4.80
C LEU A 84 11.56 -18.60 -5.02
N THR A 85 11.11 -17.90 -6.07
CA THR A 85 11.51 -16.52 -6.33
C THR A 85 10.99 -15.55 -5.27
N GLU A 86 9.75 -15.73 -4.81
CA GLU A 86 9.17 -14.91 -3.74
C GLU A 86 9.84 -15.23 -2.41
N ASP A 87 10.09 -16.51 -2.10
CA ASP A 87 10.74 -16.90 -0.85
C ASP A 87 12.14 -16.30 -0.69
N ARG A 88 12.95 -16.27 -1.76
CA ARG A 88 14.24 -15.59 -1.74
C ARG A 88 14.09 -14.11 -1.41
N MET A 89 13.17 -13.41 -2.08
CA MET A 89 12.90 -11.99 -1.84
C MET A 89 12.48 -11.72 -0.38
N MET A 90 11.58 -12.56 0.17
CA MET A 90 11.03 -12.39 1.51
C MET A 90 12.01 -12.78 2.63
N ARG A 91 12.88 -13.77 2.42
CA ARG A 91 14.03 -14.04 3.29
C ARG A 91 15.02 -12.89 3.28
N THR A 92 15.38 -12.40 2.09
CA THR A 92 16.33 -11.31 1.98
C THR A 92 15.80 -10.02 2.64
N PHE A 93 14.50 -9.74 2.61
CA PHE A 93 13.93 -8.61 3.39
C PHE A 93 13.94 -8.81 4.92
N ASP A 94 14.18 -10.02 5.41
CA ASP A 94 14.18 -10.42 6.83
C ASP A 94 12.99 -9.87 7.64
N LEU A 95 11.77 -10.12 7.11
CA LEU A 95 10.53 -9.81 7.84
C LEU A 95 10.41 -10.58 9.15
N THR A 96 11.13 -11.70 9.33
CA THR A 96 11.14 -12.45 10.59
C THR A 96 11.81 -11.66 11.71
N ARG A 97 13.02 -11.12 11.48
CA ARG A 97 13.71 -10.26 12.45
C ARG A 97 12.96 -8.95 12.67
N ALA A 98 12.49 -8.31 11.60
CA ALA A 98 11.73 -7.05 11.70
C ALA A 98 10.45 -7.20 12.54
N SER A 99 9.67 -8.26 12.31
CA SER A 99 8.39 -8.47 13.02
C SER A 99 8.57 -8.84 14.49
N LYS A 100 9.67 -9.52 14.83
CA LYS A 100 10.06 -9.79 16.23
C LYS A 100 10.55 -8.53 16.93
N ALA A 101 11.38 -7.72 16.26
CA ALA A 101 11.84 -6.44 16.79
C ALA A 101 10.69 -5.46 17.07
N ASP A 102 9.67 -5.38 16.19
CA ASP A 102 8.42 -4.64 16.45
C ASP A 102 7.71 -5.17 17.71
N TYR A 103 7.54 -6.49 17.84
CA TYR A 103 6.87 -7.12 18.98
C TYR A 103 7.59 -6.86 20.32
N ASP A 104 8.92 -6.88 20.32
CA ASP A 104 9.73 -6.63 21.51
C ASP A 104 9.63 -5.18 22.01
N VAL A 105 9.45 -4.19 21.11
CA VAL A 105 9.30 -2.78 21.50
C VAL A 105 7.85 -2.33 21.76
N CYS A 106 6.85 -3.17 21.47
CA CYS A 106 5.44 -2.87 21.75
C CYS A 106 5.15 -2.55 23.24
N SER A 107 4.02 -1.90 23.50
CA SER A 107 3.46 -1.83 24.85
C SER A 107 3.01 -3.21 25.34
N ASN A 108 2.87 -3.39 26.65
CA ASN A 108 2.34 -4.63 27.23
C ASN A 108 0.88 -4.86 26.83
N ASP A 109 0.10 -3.79 26.66
CA ASP A 109 -1.29 -3.84 26.17
C ASP A 109 -1.35 -4.32 24.71
N ALA A 110 -0.52 -3.77 23.82
CA ALA A 110 -0.48 -4.19 22.43
C ALA A 110 0.07 -5.61 22.25
N ARG A 111 1.07 -6.03 23.05
CA ARG A 111 1.46 -7.44 23.12
C ARG A 111 0.30 -8.32 23.57
N SER A 112 -0.41 -7.94 24.64
CA SER A 112 -1.58 -8.69 25.14
C SER A 112 -2.69 -8.82 24.08
N MET A 113 -2.89 -7.81 23.23
CA MET A 113 -3.79 -7.87 22.07
C MET A 113 -3.31 -8.88 21.01
N LEU A 114 -2.02 -8.87 20.66
CA LEU A 114 -1.41 -9.77 19.67
C LEU A 114 -1.38 -11.23 20.16
N ASP A 115 -1.03 -11.44 21.43
CA ASP A 115 -1.05 -12.74 22.11
C ASP A 115 -2.46 -13.32 22.15
N ALA A 116 -3.45 -12.53 22.61
CA ALA A 116 -4.85 -12.95 22.68
C ALA A 116 -5.42 -13.32 21.31
N TYR A 117 -5.08 -12.57 20.27
CA TYR A 117 -5.50 -12.87 18.91
C TYR A 117 -4.87 -14.18 18.39
N ALA A 118 -3.58 -14.41 18.65
CA ALA A 118 -2.91 -15.67 18.33
C ALA A 118 -3.46 -16.86 19.13
N ASP A 119 -3.76 -16.70 20.43
CA ASP A 119 -4.49 -17.67 21.26
C ASP A 119 -5.83 -18.05 20.61
N GLY A 120 -6.54 -17.09 20.03
CA GLY A 120 -7.79 -17.29 19.29
C GLY A 120 -7.65 -18.18 18.05
N ILE A 121 -6.64 -17.89 17.22
CA ILE A 121 -6.33 -18.71 16.02
C ILE A 121 -5.95 -20.13 16.45
N ASN A 122 -5.07 -20.23 17.45
CA ASN A 122 -4.62 -21.51 17.99
C ASN A 122 -5.79 -22.33 18.55
N ALA A 123 -6.72 -21.69 19.27
CA ALA A 123 -7.91 -22.36 19.79
C ALA A 123 -8.82 -22.92 18.66
N PHE A 124 -8.87 -22.28 17.48
CA PHE A 124 -9.56 -22.85 16.32
C PHE A 124 -8.78 -24.04 15.73
N ILE A 125 -7.45 -23.90 15.54
CA ILE A 125 -6.58 -24.98 15.06
C ILE A 125 -6.66 -26.23 15.96
N ASP A 126 -6.67 -26.04 17.28
CA ASP A 126 -6.70 -27.12 18.28
C ASP A 126 -8.07 -27.83 18.39
N THR A 127 -9.15 -27.22 17.88
CA THR A 127 -10.53 -27.72 18.09
C THR A 127 -11.32 -28.03 16.82
N THR A 128 -10.87 -27.57 15.64
CA THR A 128 -11.60 -27.82 14.39
C THR A 128 -11.45 -29.26 13.91
N SER A 129 -12.57 -29.86 13.49
CA SER A 129 -12.61 -31.13 12.76
C SER A 129 -12.60 -30.97 11.23
N ALA A 130 -12.69 -29.72 10.74
CA ALA A 130 -12.71 -29.37 9.33
C ALA A 130 -11.61 -28.35 9.03
N LEU A 131 -10.78 -28.63 8.01
CA LEU A 131 -9.76 -27.71 7.52
C LEU A 131 -10.13 -27.21 6.13
N PRO A 132 -9.74 -25.97 5.76
CA PRO A 132 -9.78 -25.48 4.40
C PRO A 132 -9.19 -26.50 3.41
N VAL A 133 -9.83 -26.64 2.25
CA VAL A 133 -9.56 -27.70 1.27
C VAL A 133 -8.13 -27.66 0.70
N GLU A 134 -7.51 -26.49 0.76
CA GLU A 134 -6.15 -26.22 0.33
C GLU A 134 -5.08 -26.93 1.18
N TYR A 135 -5.34 -27.19 2.47
CA TYR A 135 -4.50 -28.08 3.29
C TYR A 135 -4.51 -29.51 2.72
N GLY A 136 -5.68 -29.99 2.26
CA GLY A 136 -5.80 -31.28 1.58
C GLY A 136 -5.13 -31.32 0.20
N LEU A 137 -5.09 -30.20 -0.54
CA LEU A 137 -4.38 -30.08 -1.82
C LEU A 137 -2.85 -29.97 -1.66
N THR A 138 -2.39 -29.37 -0.57
CA THR A 138 -0.95 -29.23 -0.27
C THR A 138 -0.38 -30.44 0.47
N GLY A 139 -1.19 -31.12 1.27
CA GLY A 139 -0.74 -32.13 2.23
C GLY A 139 -0.17 -31.50 3.51
N ALA A 140 -0.33 -30.18 3.69
CA ALA A 140 0.10 -29.47 4.87
C ALA A 140 -0.94 -29.54 6.00
N THR A 141 -0.50 -29.21 7.22
CA THR A 141 -1.36 -29.00 8.39
C THR A 141 -1.08 -27.61 8.97
N PRO A 142 -2.09 -26.88 9.48
CA PRO A 142 -1.85 -25.56 10.06
C PRO A 142 -0.88 -25.63 11.23
N GLU A 143 0.19 -24.85 11.17
CA GLU A 143 1.12 -24.66 12.28
C GLU A 143 0.52 -23.70 13.31
N ARG A 144 0.87 -23.85 14.60
CA ARG A 144 0.49 -22.87 15.62
C ARG A 144 0.97 -21.46 15.27
N TRP A 145 0.21 -20.46 15.71
CA TRP A 145 0.54 -19.05 15.54
C TRP A 145 1.23 -18.49 16.78
N GLU A 146 2.33 -17.77 16.55
CA GLU A 146 2.97 -16.88 17.51
C GLU A 146 2.49 -15.45 17.28
N ALA A 147 2.44 -14.62 18.32
CA ALA A 147 1.86 -13.27 18.26
C ALA A 147 2.51 -12.35 17.19
N TRP A 148 3.82 -12.44 17.00
CA TRP A 148 4.56 -11.66 15.99
C TRP A 148 4.24 -12.07 14.54
N HIS A 149 3.61 -13.22 14.29
CA HIS A 149 3.10 -13.54 12.94
C HIS A 149 2.06 -12.51 12.46
N CYS A 150 1.30 -11.91 13.37
CA CYS A 150 0.32 -10.88 13.02
C CYS A 150 1.00 -9.62 12.44
N ILE A 151 2.19 -9.30 12.94
CA ILE A 151 3.03 -8.20 12.43
C ILE A 151 3.63 -8.59 11.07
N ALA A 152 4.12 -9.83 10.92
CA ALA A 152 4.67 -10.33 9.65
C ALA A 152 3.64 -10.32 8.52
N VAL A 153 2.40 -10.76 8.80
CA VAL A 153 1.25 -10.71 7.87
C VAL A 153 0.85 -9.28 7.53
N TYR A 154 0.94 -8.34 8.49
CA TYR A 154 0.74 -6.92 8.19
C TYR A 154 1.83 -6.37 7.25
N LYS A 155 3.11 -6.67 7.51
CA LYS A 155 4.24 -6.16 6.72
C LYS A 155 4.24 -6.71 5.30
N VAL A 156 4.04 -8.01 5.06
CA VAL A 156 4.09 -8.59 3.70
C VAL A 156 3.06 -7.99 2.75
N ARG A 157 1.92 -7.50 3.26
CA ARG A 157 0.87 -6.82 2.47
C ARG A 157 1.07 -5.31 2.29
N ASN A 158 2.08 -4.69 2.94
CA ASN A 158 2.22 -3.23 2.99
C ASN A 158 3.65 -2.68 2.81
N MET A 159 4.72 -3.46 3.05
CA MET A 159 6.10 -2.97 2.87
C MET A 159 6.37 -2.59 1.39
N LEU A 160 5.82 -3.36 0.45
CA LEU A 160 5.86 -3.07 -0.98
C LEU A 160 4.78 -2.03 -1.37
N MET A 161 4.79 -0.88 -0.69
CA MET A 161 4.00 0.31 -1.04
C MET A 161 4.83 1.60 -1.10
N GLY A 162 6.12 1.56 -0.74
CA GLY A 162 6.99 2.72 -0.81
C GLY A 162 7.59 2.97 -2.20
N THR A 163 8.86 3.37 -2.24
CA THR A 163 9.46 4.13 -3.35
C THR A 163 10.74 3.53 -3.93
N TYR A 164 11.41 2.59 -3.23
CA TYR A 164 12.67 1.95 -3.68
C TYR A 164 12.55 1.43 -5.12
N GLU A 165 11.39 0.82 -5.32
CA GLU A 165 10.81 0.27 -6.51
C GLU A 165 10.92 1.21 -7.74
N MET A 166 10.67 2.52 -7.57
CA MET A 166 10.78 3.56 -8.62
C MET A 166 12.21 4.07 -8.82
N LYS A 167 13.05 4.01 -7.78
CA LYS A 167 14.46 4.44 -7.81
C LYS A 167 15.31 3.48 -8.66
N LEU A 168 15.02 2.17 -8.56
CA LEU A 168 15.63 1.14 -9.41
C LEU A 168 15.26 1.31 -10.89
N TRP A 169 13.99 1.59 -11.19
CA TRP A 169 13.55 1.81 -12.57
C TRP A 169 14.15 3.08 -13.18
N ARG A 170 14.28 4.17 -12.41
CA ARG A 170 14.95 5.41 -12.85
C ARG A 170 16.44 5.19 -13.18
N ALA A 171 17.18 4.50 -12.30
CA ALA A 171 18.57 4.12 -12.58
C ALA A 171 18.69 3.25 -13.84
N ARG A 172 17.84 2.21 -13.98
CA ARG A 172 17.78 1.36 -15.19
C ARG A 172 17.55 2.15 -16.47
N LEU A 173 16.69 3.16 -16.43
CA LEU A 173 16.39 3.97 -17.61
C LEU A 173 17.55 4.92 -17.97
N ALA A 174 18.18 5.53 -16.96
CA ALA A 174 19.36 6.37 -17.15
C ALA A 174 20.55 5.60 -17.75
N LEU A 175 20.76 4.34 -17.36
CA LEU A 175 21.78 3.47 -17.95
C LEU A 175 21.56 3.17 -19.44
N ARG A 176 20.29 3.06 -19.84
CA ARG A 176 19.89 2.60 -21.17
C ARG A 176 19.73 3.73 -22.18
N LEU A 177 19.40 4.94 -21.72
CA LEU A 177 19.23 6.13 -22.55
C LEU A 177 20.35 7.17 -22.38
N GLY A 178 21.08 7.14 -21.26
CA GLY A 178 21.88 8.26 -20.76
C GLY A 178 21.03 9.20 -19.89
N ALA A 179 21.65 9.80 -18.86
CA ALA A 179 20.95 10.68 -17.91
C ALA A 179 20.25 11.87 -18.59
N GLU A 180 20.90 12.52 -19.56
CA GLU A 180 20.33 13.62 -20.35
C GLU A 180 19.04 13.26 -21.09
N ALA A 181 18.91 12.02 -21.57
CA ALA A 181 17.74 11.54 -22.29
C ALA A 181 16.67 10.93 -21.35
N ALA A 182 17.07 10.45 -20.17
CA ALA A 182 16.15 9.93 -19.16
C ALA A 182 15.47 11.03 -18.33
N ALA A 183 16.20 12.09 -17.95
CA ALA A 183 15.66 13.17 -17.10
C ALA A 183 14.38 13.85 -17.64
N PRO A 184 14.23 14.12 -18.96
CA PRO A 184 13.00 14.70 -19.53
C PRO A 184 11.74 13.86 -19.39
N LEU A 185 11.85 12.57 -19.00
CA LEU A 185 10.72 11.68 -18.73
C LEU A 185 10.20 11.85 -17.28
N PHE A 186 10.94 12.53 -16.41
CA PHE A 186 10.68 12.68 -14.98
C PHE A 186 10.39 14.13 -14.55
N ARG A 187 9.73 14.92 -15.42
CA ARG A 187 9.31 16.32 -15.16
C ARG A 187 8.20 16.48 -14.10
N GLY A 188 8.33 15.82 -12.96
CA GLY A 188 7.54 16.08 -11.76
C GLY A 188 6.03 15.87 -11.92
N TYR A 189 5.26 16.68 -11.21
CA TYR A 189 3.81 16.62 -11.11
C TYR A 189 3.24 18.00 -11.45
N PRO A 190 2.06 18.13 -12.11
CA PRO A 190 1.62 19.41 -12.65
C PRO A 190 1.40 20.48 -11.57
N ASP A 191 1.93 21.68 -11.79
CA ASP A 191 1.86 22.82 -10.86
C ASP A 191 0.42 23.14 -10.44
N GLU A 192 -0.54 23.01 -11.36
CA GLU A 192 -1.96 23.29 -11.14
C GLU A 192 -2.74 22.16 -10.44
N ALA A 193 -2.07 21.07 -10.04
CA ALA A 193 -2.72 19.88 -9.51
C ALA A 193 -3.15 20.02 -8.04
N LEU A 194 -4.34 19.52 -7.69
CA LEU A 194 -4.92 19.71 -6.36
C LEU A 194 -4.12 19.00 -5.26
N VAL A 195 -3.90 19.69 -4.14
CA VAL A 195 -3.33 19.13 -2.91
C VAL A 195 -4.42 18.64 -1.96
N SER A 196 -4.06 17.80 -1.00
CA SER A 196 -4.97 17.39 0.09
C SER A 196 -5.08 18.49 1.17
N VAL A 197 -3.99 19.22 1.43
CA VAL A 197 -3.91 20.31 2.42
C VAL A 197 -3.06 21.47 1.86
N PRO A 198 -3.53 22.73 1.87
CA PRO A 198 -4.89 23.17 2.24
C PRO A 198 -5.95 22.65 1.24
N PRO A 199 -7.15 22.25 1.69
CA PRO A 199 -8.14 21.66 0.78
C PRO A 199 -8.57 22.63 -0.33
N GLY A 200 -8.42 22.21 -1.59
CA GLY A 200 -8.81 23.01 -2.76
C GLY A 200 -7.70 23.87 -3.37
N GLU A 201 -6.53 23.97 -2.72
CA GLU A 201 -5.34 24.62 -3.29
C GLU A 201 -4.61 23.72 -4.30
N THR A 202 -3.65 24.30 -5.02
CA THR A 202 -2.82 23.62 -6.04
C THR A 202 -1.36 23.49 -5.61
N LEU A 203 -0.65 22.48 -6.11
CA LEU A 203 0.72 22.14 -5.71
C LEU A 203 1.71 23.31 -5.85
N GLY A 204 1.65 24.06 -6.96
CA GLY A 204 2.71 24.98 -7.33
C GLY A 204 3.93 24.24 -7.91
N HIS A 205 5.00 24.98 -8.22
CA HIS A 205 6.14 24.42 -8.94
C HIS A 205 7.03 23.55 -8.05
N LEU A 206 6.95 22.22 -8.23
CA LEU A 206 7.85 21.26 -7.59
C LEU A 206 9.11 21.08 -8.45
N ASP A 207 10.21 21.73 -8.07
CA ASP A 207 11.51 21.51 -8.72
C ASP A 207 11.98 20.07 -8.48
N VAL A 208 12.36 19.41 -9.57
CA VAL A 208 12.84 18.03 -9.62
C VAL A 208 14.17 18.01 -10.38
N ALA A 209 15.18 18.58 -9.74
CA ALA A 209 16.58 18.58 -10.16
C ALA A 209 17.20 17.17 -10.14
N GLY A 210 16.75 16.30 -11.05
CA GLY A 210 17.15 14.89 -11.12
C GLY A 210 18.32 14.59 -12.07
N LEU A 211 18.75 15.53 -12.92
CA LEU A 211 19.74 15.25 -13.96
C LEU A 211 21.09 14.78 -13.38
N ASP A 212 21.61 15.50 -12.37
CA ASP A 212 22.89 15.18 -11.74
C ASP A 212 22.81 13.85 -10.96
N ALA A 213 21.74 13.64 -10.18
CA ALA A 213 21.50 12.39 -9.47
C ALA A 213 21.36 11.16 -10.41
N LEU A 214 20.71 11.35 -11.57
CA LEU A 214 20.62 10.32 -12.62
C LEU A 214 21.97 10.07 -13.30
N ALA A 215 22.86 11.07 -13.38
CA ALA A 215 24.20 10.94 -13.95
C ALA A 215 25.15 10.17 -13.00
N ASP A 216 25.15 10.50 -11.71
CA ASP A 216 25.97 9.79 -10.72
C ASP A 216 25.54 8.32 -10.56
N ALA A 217 24.24 8.04 -10.58
CA ALA A 217 23.71 6.67 -10.50
C ALA A 217 24.10 5.78 -11.69
N VAL A 218 24.34 6.36 -12.87
CA VAL A 218 24.76 5.64 -14.09
C VAL A 218 26.19 5.09 -13.98
N ALA A 219 27.02 5.61 -13.08
CA ALA A 219 28.38 5.14 -12.89
C ALA A 219 28.50 3.82 -12.10
N GLU A 220 27.56 3.53 -11.19
CA GLU A 220 27.76 2.53 -10.12
C GLU A 220 26.72 1.37 -10.08
N VAL A 221 25.66 1.39 -10.90
CA VAL A 221 24.63 0.31 -10.96
C VAL A 221 24.50 -0.16 -12.40
N ASN A 222 24.44 -1.47 -12.70
CA ASN A 222 24.32 -1.93 -14.11
C ASN A 222 23.50 -3.23 -14.31
N TRP A 223 22.52 -3.52 -13.44
CA TRP A 223 21.97 -4.90 -13.36
C TRP A 223 20.55 -5.05 -12.71
N LEU A 224 19.64 -4.05 -12.76
CA LEU A 224 18.50 -3.98 -11.80
C LEU A 224 17.09 -3.46 -12.26
N GLY A 225 16.12 -3.51 -11.32
CA GLY A 225 14.69 -3.10 -11.31
C GLY A 225 14.08 -3.37 -9.89
N GLU A 226 12.91 -2.96 -9.36
CA GLU A 226 11.58 -2.47 -9.84
C GLU A 226 10.60 -2.42 -8.56
N THR A 227 9.36 -1.87 -8.27
CA THR A 227 8.14 -1.20 -8.92
C THR A 227 6.91 -0.25 -8.26
N ASP A 228 5.75 -0.54 -7.51
CA ASP A 228 4.41 0.31 -7.30
C ASP A 228 3.83 0.66 -5.84
N GLY A 229 2.64 1.25 -5.42
CA GLY A 229 1.23 1.59 -5.94
C GLY A 229 0.16 2.34 -5.00
N GLY A 230 -1.17 2.53 -5.31
CA GLY A 230 -2.13 3.59 -4.72
C GLY A 230 -3.61 3.31 -4.15
N SER A 231 -4.52 4.32 -3.91
CA SER A 231 -5.93 4.26 -3.26
C SER A 231 -6.86 5.57 -3.18
N ASN A 232 -8.02 5.61 -2.46
CA ASN A 232 -9.07 6.72 -2.40
C ASN A 232 -9.72 7.01 -0.99
N ALA A 233 -10.05 8.27 -0.57
CA ALA A 233 -10.91 8.65 0.61
C ALA A 233 -11.27 10.17 0.75
N TRP A 234 -12.24 10.55 1.63
CA TRP A 234 -12.54 11.97 1.99
C TRP A 234 -13.32 12.13 3.33
N VAL A 235 -13.52 13.38 3.77
CA VAL A 235 -14.37 13.75 4.94
C VAL A 235 -15.10 15.09 4.72
N VAL A 236 -16.31 15.22 5.30
CA VAL A 236 -17.23 16.38 5.19
C VAL A 236 -17.72 16.81 6.58
N SER A 237 -17.83 18.12 6.82
CA SER A 237 -18.20 18.73 8.11
C SER A 237 -19.69 18.60 8.47
N GLY A 238 -20.00 18.74 9.76
CA GLY A 238 -21.39 18.75 10.24
C GLY A 238 -22.25 19.86 9.64
N GLU A 239 -21.69 21.03 9.33
CA GLU A 239 -22.41 22.17 8.73
C GLU A 239 -22.92 21.90 7.31
N LEU A 240 -22.29 20.97 6.59
CA LEU A 240 -22.71 20.58 5.24
C LEU A 240 -23.74 19.44 5.24
N THR A 241 -23.95 18.75 6.37
CA THR A 241 -24.75 17.53 6.46
C THR A 241 -26.15 17.73 7.03
N GLU A 242 -27.12 16.90 6.60
CA GLU A 242 -28.49 16.91 7.16
C GLU A 242 -28.52 16.54 8.66
N SER A 243 -27.58 15.70 9.11
CA SER A 243 -27.46 15.23 10.50
C SER A 243 -26.88 16.27 11.47
N GLY A 244 -26.24 17.33 10.96
CA GLY A 244 -25.37 18.22 11.76
C GLY A 244 -24.07 17.55 12.24
N MET A 245 -23.77 16.33 11.80
CA MET A 245 -22.62 15.53 12.23
C MET A 245 -21.71 15.23 11.04
N PRO A 246 -20.37 15.36 11.16
CA PRO A 246 -19.46 15.05 10.06
C PRO A 246 -19.62 13.64 9.50
N ILE A 247 -19.27 13.46 8.22
CA ILE A 247 -19.24 12.15 7.54
C ILE A 247 -17.85 11.89 6.97
N VAL A 248 -17.24 10.78 7.39
CA VAL A 248 -16.04 10.19 6.75
C VAL A 248 -16.50 9.17 5.70
N ALA A 249 -15.85 9.17 4.54
CA ALA A 249 -16.12 8.25 3.45
C ALA A 249 -14.81 7.74 2.83
N GLY A 250 -14.80 6.51 2.32
CA GLY A 250 -13.53 5.89 1.92
C GLY A 250 -13.65 4.56 1.20
N ASP A 251 -12.94 4.46 0.08
CA ASP A 251 -12.95 3.31 -0.83
C ASP A 251 -11.51 2.90 -1.18
N SER A 252 -11.03 1.83 -0.55
CA SER A 252 -9.69 1.29 -0.84
C SER A 252 -9.65 0.65 -2.22
N HIS A 253 -8.74 1.11 -3.09
CA HIS A 253 -8.54 0.55 -4.43
C HIS A 253 -7.37 -0.44 -4.43
N ARG A 254 -7.49 -1.51 -3.63
CA ARG A 254 -6.60 -2.68 -3.71
C ARG A 254 -6.99 -3.53 -4.94
N ALA A 255 -6.07 -4.37 -5.41
CA ALA A 255 -6.39 -5.36 -6.44
C ALA A 255 -7.53 -6.30 -5.99
N LEU A 256 -8.30 -6.82 -6.95
CA LEU A 256 -9.40 -7.76 -6.69
C LEU A 256 -8.84 -9.16 -6.36
N ASP A 257 -8.35 -9.29 -5.15
CA ASP A 257 -7.86 -10.53 -4.53
C ASP A 257 -9.02 -11.49 -4.22
N THR A 258 -8.75 -12.80 -4.14
CA THR A 258 -9.77 -13.82 -3.81
C THR A 258 -9.13 -14.94 -2.98
N PRO A 259 -9.40 -15.01 -1.66
CA PRO A 259 -10.25 -14.11 -0.86
C PRO A 259 -9.80 -12.63 -0.81
N SER A 260 -10.72 -11.74 -0.45
CA SER A 260 -10.43 -10.30 -0.33
C SER A 260 -9.40 -10.00 0.76
N VAL A 261 -8.47 -9.06 0.51
CA VAL A 261 -7.51 -8.58 1.53
C VAL A 261 -8.19 -8.08 2.83
N TYR A 262 -9.37 -7.48 2.71
CA TYR A 262 -10.16 -7.02 3.86
C TYR A 262 -11.13 -8.08 4.38
N TYR A 263 -11.29 -8.09 5.69
CA TYR A 263 -12.24 -8.89 6.45
C TYR A 263 -13.06 -7.97 7.35
N GLN A 264 -14.37 -7.96 7.14
CA GLN A 264 -15.29 -7.11 7.91
C GLN A 264 -15.67 -7.81 9.21
N THR A 265 -15.68 -7.06 10.32
CA THR A 265 -15.98 -7.58 11.65
C THR A 265 -16.48 -6.46 12.57
N HIS A 266 -17.16 -6.82 13.66
CA HIS A 266 -17.62 -5.90 14.70
C HIS A 266 -17.24 -6.47 16.07
N LEU A 267 -16.45 -5.72 16.84
CA LEU A 267 -16.05 -6.07 18.21
C LEU A 267 -16.77 -5.18 19.23
N THR A 268 -17.16 -5.76 20.36
CA THR A 268 -17.72 -5.07 21.53
C THR A 268 -17.15 -5.67 22.80
N CYS A 269 -16.54 -4.83 23.63
CA CYS A 269 -16.18 -5.09 25.02
C CYS A 269 -16.46 -3.84 25.89
N PRO A 270 -16.15 -3.81 27.20
CA PRO A 270 -16.34 -2.62 28.04
C PRO A 270 -15.41 -1.44 27.72
N GLU A 271 -14.25 -1.70 27.09
CA GLU A 271 -13.29 -0.64 26.73
C GLU A 271 -13.65 0.05 25.42
N PHE A 272 -14.12 -0.72 24.43
CA PHE A 272 -14.40 -0.25 23.08
C PHE A 272 -15.53 -1.03 22.39
N ARG A 273 -16.20 -0.34 21.46
CA ARG A 273 -17.01 -0.94 20.40
C ARG A 273 -16.48 -0.42 19.08
N CYS A 274 -16.23 -1.29 18.11
CA CYS A 274 -15.67 -0.92 16.81
C CYS A 274 -16.24 -1.81 15.70
N SER A 275 -16.51 -1.22 14.53
CA SER A 275 -16.97 -1.91 13.33
C SER A 275 -16.22 -1.38 12.11
N GLY A 276 -15.78 -2.26 11.22
CA GLY A 276 -14.89 -1.88 10.12
C GLY A 276 -14.16 -3.05 9.49
N TYR A 277 -13.04 -2.73 8.83
CA TYR A 277 -12.20 -3.71 8.13
C TYR A 277 -10.89 -4.00 8.88
N ALA A 278 -10.71 -5.27 9.21
CA ALA A 278 -9.44 -5.86 9.61
C ALA A 278 -8.71 -6.48 8.40
N LEU A 279 -7.45 -6.86 8.58
CA LEU A 279 -6.77 -7.82 7.71
C LEU A 279 -6.85 -9.21 8.36
N PRO A 280 -7.16 -10.29 7.63
CA PRO A 280 -7.00 -11.64 8.13
C PRO A 280 -5.61 -11.88 8.72
N GLY A 281 -5.54 -12.24 9.99
CA GLY A 281 -4.27 -12.44 10.69
C GLY A 281 -3.77 -11.21 11.47
N VAL A 282 -4.50 -10.09 11.50
CA VAL A 282 -4.13 -8.88 12.25
C VAL A 282 -5.24 -8.47 13.21
N PRO A 283 -4.97 -8.28 14.53
CA PRO A 283 -5.99 -7.87 15.50
C PRO A 283 -6.48 -6.44 15.30
N GLY A 284 -7.62 -6.13 15.91
CA GLY A 284 -8.24 -4.81 15.81
C GLY A 284 -8.75 -4.52 14.40
N MET A 285 -8.80 -3.23 14.02
CA MET A 285 -9.31 -2.80 12.70
C MET A 285 -8.50 -1.60 12.16
N PRO A 286 -7.23 -1.81 11.74
CA PRO A 286 -6.29 -0.73 11.41
C PRO A 286 -6.56 0.02 10.09
N HIS A 287 -7.64 -0.32 9.37
CA HIS A 287 -8.06 0.34 8.12
C HIS A 287 -9.34 1.17 8.31
N PHE A 288 -10.32 1.13 7.40
CA PHE A 288 -11.54 1.96 7.48
C PHE A 288 -12.50 1.35 8.50
N SER A 289 -12.80 2.12 9.54
CA SER A 289 -13.51 1.66 10.73
C SER A 289 -14.15 2.83 11.47
N HIS A 290 -15.05 2.53 12.39
CA HIS A 290 -15.52 3.50 13.37
C HIS A 290 -15.77 2.85 14.74
N THR A 291 -15.57 3.63 15.80
CA THR A 291 -16.04 3.30 17.15
C THR A 291 -17.42 3.89 17.41
N GLU A 292 -17.87 3.93 18.67
CA GLU A 292 -19.01 4.77 19.09
C GLU A 292 -18.65 6.26 19.26
N TYR A 293 -17.38 6.64 19.05
CA TYR A 293 -16.87 8.01 19.24
C TYR A 293 -16.20 8.61 18.01
N VAL A 294 -15.45 7.83 17.23
CA VAL A 294 -14.62 8.33 16.12
C VAL A 294 -14.78 7.41 14.90
N GLY A 295 -14.94 7.99 13.71
CA GLY A 295 -14.85 7.29 12.43
C GLY A 295 -13.60 7.70 11.66
N TRP A 296 -12.98 6.75 10.93
CA TRP A 296 -11.78 7.04 10.16
C TRP A 296 -11.64 6.21 8.86
N GLY A 297 -10.88 6.77 7.92
CA GLY A 297 -10.53 6.16 6.64
C GLY A 297 -9.13 6.59 6.19
N MET A 298 -8.60 5.99 5.12
CA MET A 298 -7.22 6.26 4.70
C MET A 298 -6.93 5.98 3.23
N THR A 299 -5.96 6.68 2.66
CA THR A 299 -5.41 6.36 1.34
C THR A 299 -3.92 6.13 1.45
N HIS A 300 -3.34 5.46 0.47
CA HIS A 300 -1.89 5.49 0.34
C HIS A 300 -1.44 6.96 0.17
N GLY A 301 -0.40 7.35 0.90
CA GLY A 301 0.12 8.72 0.91
C GLY A 301 1.24 8.97 -0.10
N PHE A 302 1.76 7.91 -0.75
CA PHE A 302 3.00 7.95 -1.55
C PHE A 302 4.13 8.68 -0.82
N GLY A 303 4.37 8.39 0.45
CA GLY A 303 5.53 8.93 1.16
C GLY A 303 6.81 8.20 0.76
N ASP A 304 7.93 8.91 0.70
CA ASP A 304 9.23 8.32 0.38
C ASP A 304 9.96 7.82 1.66
N TYR A 305 9.55 6.64 2.15
CA TYR A 305 10.04 6.02 3.39
C TYR A 305 11.07 4.89 3.19
N GLN A 306 11.65 4.79 1.99
CA GLN A 306 12.54 3.70 1.58
C GLN A 306 13.67 4.17 0.66
N ASP A 307 14.90 3.73 0.92
CA ASP A 307 16.10 4.06 0.16
C ASP A 307 16.90 2.83 -0.25
N LEU A 308 17.86 3.04 -1.14
CA LEU A 308 18.74 2.02 -1.71
C LEU A 308 20.17 2.52 -1.67
N TYR A 309 21.05 1.79 -0.99
CA TYR A 309 22.45 2.15 -0.84
C TYR A 309 23.32 1.19 -1.65
N ILE A 310 24.19 1.72 -2.49
CA ILE A 310 25.19 0.97 -3.24
C ILE A 310 26.35 0.68 -2.30
N GLU A 311 26.56 -0.60 -2.00
CA GLU A 311 27.55 -1.08 -1.05
C GLU A 311 28.75 -1.65 -1.78
N ARG A 312 29.96 -1.27 -1.38
CA ARG A 312 31.21 -1.83 -1.90
C ARG A 312 31.74 -2.86 -0.93
N PHE A 313 32.07 -4.05 -1.43
CA PHE A 313 32.42 -5.22 -0.63
C PHE A 313 33.84 -5.72 -0.91
N ARG A 314 34.43 -6.37 0.10
CA ARG A 314 35.63 -7.20 -0.04
C ARG A 314 35.54 -8.44 0.85
N SER A 315 36.27 -9.49 0.47
CA SER A 315 36.49 -10.66 1.32
C SER A 315 37.89 -10.63 1.91
N GLY A 316 38.00 -10.59 3.24
CA GLY A 316 39.26 -10.56 3.98
C GLY A 316 39.29 -11.60 5.10
N ASN A 317 40.29 -12.49 5.11
CA ASN A 317 40.45 -13.54 6.15
C ASN A 317 39.21 -14.46 6.37
N GLY A 318 38.34 -14.61 5.36
CA GLY A 318 37.09 -15.37 5.46
C GLY A 318 35.91 -14.57 6.05
N VAL A 319 36.06 -13.25 6.22
CA VAL A 319 35.00 -12.31 6.59
C VAL A 319 34.63 -11.47 5.37
N LEU A 320 33.33 -11.26 5.17
CA LEU A 320 32.80 -10.27 4.22
C LEU A 320 32.75 -8.90 4.92
N GLU A 321 33.37 -7.90 4.31
CA GLU A 321 33.43 -6.53 4.82
C GLU A 321 32.89 -5.56 3.77
N TYR A 322 32.23 -4.48 4.21
CA TYR A 322 31.72 -3.41 3.37
C TYR A 322 32.39 -2.06 3.69
N GLU A 323 32.49 -1.18 2.70
CA GLU A 323 33.17 0.12 2.80
C GLU A 323 32.26 1.19 3.43
N THR A 324 32.81 1.97 4.36
CA THR A 324 32.16 3.08 5.08
C THR A 324 33.09 4.30 5.12
N GLU A 325 32.56 5.46 5.50
CA GLU A 325 33.34 6.70 5.66
C GLU A 325 34.48 6.61 6.70
N THR A 326 34.45 5.62 7.59
CA THR A 326 35.50 5.37 8.60
C THR A 326 36.47 4.24 8.24
N GLY A 327 36.19 3.47 7.19
CA GLY A 327 37.00 2.32 6.79
C GLY A 327 36.14 1.14 6.34
N TRP A 328 36.50 -0.07 6.76
CA TRP A 328 35.80 -1.29 6.35
C TRP A 328 35.16 -1.94 7.57
N GLU A 329 33.85 -2.16 7.52
CA GLU A 329 33.05 -2.78 8.58
C GLU A 329 32.66 -4.20 8.18
N ARG A 330 32.53 -5.10 9.16
CA ARG A 330 32.06 -6.48 8.90
C ARG A 330 30.57 -6.47 8.56
N ALA A 331 30.20 -7.12 7.46
CA ALA A 331 28.81 -7.45 7.16
C ALA A 331 28.30 -8.59 8.07
N ASP A 332 27.02 -8.53 8.41
CA ASP A 332 26.30 -9.68 8.99
C ASP A 332 25.85 -10.61 7.85
N VAL A 333 26.05 -11.91 8.03
CA VAL A 333 25.90 -12.91 6.96
C VAL A 333 25.31 -14.19 7.55
N SER A 334 24.16 -14.60 7.02
CA SER A 334 23.46 -15.84 7.40
C SER A 334 23.29 -16.76 6.20
N GLU A 335 23.47 -18.06 6.43
CA GLU A 335 23.18 -19.12 5.46
C GLU A 335 21.81 -19.73 5.78
N GLU A 336 20.83 -19.46 4.94
CA GLU A 336 19.47 -20.00 5.03
C GLU A 336 19.26 -21.19 4.08
N THR A 337 18.19 -21.96 4.30
CA THR A 337 17.83 -23.11 3.46
C THR A 337 16.33 -23.13 3.20
N LEU A 338 15.96 -22.85 1.96
CA LEU A 338 14.58 -22.86 1.47
C LEU A 338 14.14 -24.29 1.19
N GLN A 339 12.98 -24.69 1.69
CA GLN A 339 12.43 -26.04 1.55
C GLN A 339 11.40 -26.06 0.40
N VAL A 340 11.68 -26.80 -0.68
CA VAL A 340 10.87 -26.75 -1.91
C VAL A 340 10.02 -28.01 -2.06
N ARG A 341 8.70 -27.85 -2.18
CA ARG A 341 7.76 -28.97 -2.35
C ARG A 341 8.05 -29.76 -3.62
N ASN A 342 8.36 -31.05 -3.45
CA ASN A 342 8.80 -31.97 -4.51
C ASN A 342 10.10 -31.56 -5.23
N GLY A 343 10.89 -30.66 -4.65
CA GLY A 343 12.21 -30.23 -5.15
C GLY A 343 13.34 -30.59 -4.18
N GLU A 344 14.56 -30.18 -4.52
CA GLU A 344 15.69 -30.18 -3.58
C GLU A 344 15.64 -28.91 -2.73
N ALA A 345 16.08 -28.98 -1.46
CA ALA A 345 16.20 -27.81 -0.60
C ALA A 345 17.35 -26.91 -1.09
N VAL A 346 17.15 -25.60 -1.09
CA VAL A 346 18.06 -24.65 -1.76
C VAL A 346 18.67 -23.67 -0.78
N ALA A 347 19.99 -23.57 -0.81
CA ALA A 347 20.72 -22.56 -0.02
C ALA A 347 20.41 -21.12 -0.49
N LEU A 348 20.45 -20.21 0.46
CA LEU A 348 20.39 -18.76 0.25
C LEU A 348 21.29 -18.08 1.27
N GLN A 349 22.32 -17.37 0.82
CA GLN A 349 23.05 -16.44 1.67
C GLN A 349 22.27 -15.14 1.75
N VAL A 350 21.99 -14.66 2.97
CA VAL A 350 21.43 -13.33 3.24
C VAL A 350 22.52 -12.48 3.88
N VAL A 351 22.71 -11.26 3.37
CA VAL A 351 23.76 -10.33 3.78
C VAL A 351 23.13 -9.02 4.26
N HIS A 352 23.61 -8.50 5.38
CA HIS A 352 23.14 -7.28 6.03
C HIS A 352 24.29 -6.28 6.27
N THR A 353 24.00 -5.00 6.03
CA THR A 353 24.83 -3.85 6.42
C THR A 353 24.05 -2.91 7.35
N ARG A 354 24.65 -1.82 7.83
CA ARG A 354 23.97 -0.77 8.63
C ARG A 354 22.81 -0.08 7.91
N HIS A 355 22.74 -0.18 6.58
CA HIS A 355 21.64 0.37 5.78
C HIS A 355 20.47 -0.61 5.71
N GLY A 356 20.74 -1.91 5.58
CA GLY A 356 19.73 -2.97 5.57
C GLY A 356 20.21 -4.23 4.83
N PRO A 357 19.28 -5.11 4.40
CA PRO A 357 19.64 -6.30 3.63
C PRO A 357 20.07 -5.99 2.20
N ILE A 358 21.03 -6.76 1.67
CA ILE A 358 21.42 -6.74 0.27
C ILE A 358 20.35 -7.43 -0.57
N VAL A 359 19.37 -6.66 -1.05
CA VAL A 359 18.25 -7.14 -1.87
C VAL A 359 18.67 -7.60 -3.27
N ALA A 360 19.83 -7.13 -3.74
CA ALA A 360 20.32 -7.48 -5.06
C ALA A 360 21.85 -7.23 -5.17
N GLY A 361 22.51 -7.97 -6.07
CA GLY A 361 23.94 -7.82 -6.38
C GLY A 361 24.74 -9.09 -6.11
N ASP A 362 26.06 -8.95 -6.01
CA ASP A 362 26.98 -10.02 -5.63
C ASP A 362 28.10 -9.45 -4.74
N PRO A 363 27.95 -9.53 -3.40
CA PRO A 363 28.98 -9.11 -2.46
C PRO A 363 30.33 -9.83 -2.62
N ALA A 364 30.36 -11.04 -3.20
CA ALA A 364 31.61 -11.74 -3.51
C ALA A 364 32.30 -11.20 -4.78
N ALA A 365 31.53 -10.64 -5.73
CA ALA A 365 32.06 -9.82 -6.83
C ALA A 365 32.44 -8.38 -6.41
N GLY A 366 32.10 -7.98 -5.18
CA GLY A 366 32.51 -6.71 -4.58
C GLY A 366 31.45 -5.60 -4.59
N HIS A 367 30.20 -5.88 -4.95
CA HIS A 367 29.13 -4.88 -4.91
C HIS A 367 27.74 -5.43 -4.55
N GLY A 368 26.93 -4.65 -3.83
CA GLY A 368 25.53 -4.96 -3.58
C GLY A 368 24.67 -3.70 -3.51
N ILE A 369 23.35 -3.86 -3.45
CA ILE A 369 22.44 -2.79 -3.05
C ILE A 369 21.70 -3.19 -1.78
N ALA A 370 21.95 -2.44 -0.71
CA ALA A 370 21.22 -2.53 0.54
C ALA A 370 19.88 -1.78 0.45
N PHE A 371 18.81 -2.38 0.94
CA PHE A 371 17.49 -1.77 1.04
C PHE A 371 17.25 -1.23 2.45
N SER A 372 17.12 0.10 2.57
CA SER A 372 16.86 0.75 3.85
C SER A 372 15.39 1.16 3.96
N HIS A 373 14.72 0.71 5.03
CA HIS A 373 13.29 0.91 5.21
C HIS A 373 12.96 1.14 6.69
N THR A 374 12.17 2.18 6.95
CA THR A 374 11.74 2.61 8.29
C THR A 374 11.07 1.53 9.15
N GLY A 375 10.46 0.51 8.53
CA GLY A 375 9.81 -0.62 9.21
C GLY A 375 10.64 -1.90 9.34
N THR A 376 11.88 -1.94 8.82
CA THR A 376 12.76 -3.13 8.94
C THR A 376 14.18 -2.84 9.44
N ARG A 377 14.66 -1.58 9.35
CA ARG A 377 15.98 -1.15 9.89
C ARG A 377 16.05 -1.21 11.43
N SER A 378 14.91 -1.17 12.11
CA SER A 378 14.79 -1.27 13.58
C SER A 378 13.36 -1.67 13.99
N GLY A 379 13.18 -2.18 15.20
CA GLY A 379 11.84 -2.48 15.75
C GLY A 379 11.03 -1.23 16.05
N THR A 380 9.73 -1.27 15.77
CA THR A 380 8.81 -0.12 15.85
C THR A 380 7.47 -0.49 16.53
N PRO A 381 6.96 0.36 17.46
CA PRO A 381 5.80 0.01 18.29
C PRO A 381 4.43 0.28 17.63
N TRP A 382 4.33 0.30 16.30
CA TRP A 382 3.10 0.65 15.58
C TRP A 382 1.82 -0.14 15.97
N PRO A 383 1.86 -1.38 16.52
CA PRO A 383 0.65 -2.04 17.02
C PRO A 383 -0.02 -1.30 18.20
N ASN A 384 0.68 -0.41 18.91
CA ASN A 384 0.10 0.47 19.92
C ASN A 384 -1.01 1.34 19.31
N THR A 385 -0.73 2.01 18.18
CA THR A 385 -1.70 2.83 17.42
C THR A 385 -3.01 2.08 17.13
N VAL A 386 -2.93 0.78 16.84
CA VAL A 386 -4.13 -0.03 16.51
C VAL A 386 -5.05 -0.17 17.72
N LEU A 387 -4.49 -0.38 18.91
CA LEU A 387 -5.25 -0.48 20.16
C LEU A 387 -5.72 0.88 20.67
N GLU A 388 -4.91 1.92 20.50
CA GLU A 388 -5.25 3.29 20.88
C GLU A 388 -6.40 3.84 20.03
N LEU A 389 -6.41 3.62 18.70
CA LEU A 389 -7.54 3.99 17.84
C LEU A 389 -8.85 3.28 18.21
N LEU A 390 -8.81 2.05 18.73
CA LEU A 390 -10.00 1.37 19.25
C LEU A 390 -10.54 2.02 20.53
N ARG A 391 -9.65 2.58 21.36
CA ARG A 391 -9.98 3.20 22.66
C ARG A 391 -10.34 4.70 22.54
N ALA A 392 -9.93 5.35 21.46
CA ALA A 392 -10.06 6.79 21.23
C ALA A 392 -11.51 7.31 21.25
N ARG A 393 -11.69 8.47 21.89
CA ARG A 393 -12.99 9.10 22.19
C ARG A 393 -13.19 10.47 21.55
N SER A 394 -12.15 11.03 20.93
CA SER A 394 -12.19 12.31 20.23
C SER A 394 -11.18 12.34 19.09
N ALA A 395 -11.26 13.38 18.24
CA ALA A 395 -10.25 13.69 17.24
C ALA A 395 -8.84 13.84 17.85
N ASP A 396 -8.70 14.44 19.04
CA ASP A 396 -7.41 14.60 19.73
C ASP A 396 -6.76 13.24 20.04
N GLU A 397 -7.54 12.32 20.61
CA GLU A 397 -7.06 10.97 20.96
C GLU A 397 -6.76 10.15 19.69
N ALA A 398 -7.57 10.32 18.64
CA ALA A 398 -7.38 9.65 17.36
C ALA A 398 -6.15 10.16 16.60
N GLU A 399 -5.86 11.47 16.60
CA GLU A 399 -4.62 12.02 16.05
C GLU A 399 -3.40 11.59 16.89
N ALA A 400 -3.50 11.64 18.23
CA ALA A 400 -2.40 11.27 19.12
C ALA A 400 -1.94 9.82 18.94
N ALA A 401 -2.88 8.89 18.76
CA ALA A 401 -2.60 7.47 18.50
C ALA A 401 -1.71 7.24 17.27
N LEU A 402 -1.75 8.13 16.27
CA LEU A 402 -0.98 7.98 15.02
C LEU A 402 0.51 8.27 15.19
N ARG A 403 0.95 8.81 16.33
CA ARG A 403 2.35 9.20 16.57
C ARG A 403 3.35 8.06 16.45
N GLU A 404 2.95 6.85 16.83
CA GLU A 404 3.80 5.66 16.76
C GLU A 404 3.69 4.89 15.43
N TRP A 405 2.76 5.30 14.55
CA TRP A 405 2.56 4.68 13.24
C TRP A 405 3.83 4.82 12.38
N THR A 406 4.30 3.69 11.86
CA THR A 406 5.56 3.63 11.10
C THR A 406 5.31 3.50 9.61
N GLU A 407 4.54 2.49 9.20
CA GLU A 407 4.31 2.11 7.81
C GLU A 407 2.91 1.50 7.61
N PRO A 408 2.37 1.48 6.38
CA PRO A 408 2.79 2.29 5.23
C PRO A 408 2.44 3.76 5.46
N VAL A 409 3.14 4.68 4.79
CA VAL A 409 2.86 6.12 4.90
C VAL A 409 1.53 6.43 4.21
N ASN A 410 0.57 6.98 4.96
CA ASN A 410 -0.83 7.08 4.55
C ASN A 410 -1.42 8.47 4.83
N ASN A 411 -2.33 8.88 3.94
CA ASN A 411 -3.30 9.91 4.22
C ASN A 411 -4.37 9.31 5.13
N PHE A 412 -4.71 9.94 6.25
CA PHE A 412 -5.71 9.46 7.21
C PHE A 412 -6.77 10.55 7.40
N VAL A 413 -8.04 10.24 7.14
CA VAL A 413 -9.18 11.15 7.35
C VAL A 413 -10.02 10.67 8.52
N TYR A 414 -10.49 11.61 9.36
CA TYR A 414 -11.18 11.30 10.61
C TYR A 414 -12.33 12.27 10.88
N ALA A 415 -13.28 11.84 11.71
CA ALA A 415 -14.20 12.72 12.42
C ALA A 415 -14.74 12.07 13.72
N ASP A 416 -15.22 12.88 14.66
CA ASP A 416 -15.75 12.41 15.95
C ASP A 416 -17.20 12.86 16.24
N ILE A 417 -17.76 12.32 17.34
CA ILE A 417 -19.11 12.67 17.81
C ILE A 417 -19.20 14.05 18.50
N HIS A 418 -18.12 14.83 18.54
CA HIS A 418 -18.11 16.20 19.05
C HIS A 418 -18.20 17.24 17.92
N GLY A 419 -18.12 16.80 16.67
CA GLY A 419 -18.19 17.63 15.47
C GLY A 419 -16.83 17.94 14.84
N GLU A 420 -15.74 17.48 15.46
CA GLU A 420 -14.38 17.65 14.95
C GLU A 420 -14.18 16.74 13.73
N PHE A 421 -13.50 17.26 12.71
CA PHE A 421 -13.17 16.49 11.50
C PHE A 421 -11.85 16.96 10.89
N GLY A 422 -11.17 16.08 10.16
CA GLY A 422 -9.90 16.46 9.56
C GLY A 422 -9.14 15.36 8.86
N TYR A 423 -7.86 15.66 8.67
CA TYR A 423 -6.88 14.92 7.91
C TYR A 423 -5.53 14.96 8.64
N ARG A 424 -4.87 13.81 8.71
CA ARG A 424 -3.49 13.64 9.15
C ARG A 424 -2.71 12.85 8.11
N TYR A 425 -1.50 13.27 7.80
CA TYR A 425 -0.52 12.40 7.15
C TYR A 425 0.20 11.57 8.23
N ARG A 426 0.24 10.24 8.09
CA ARG A 426 0.79 9.33 9.11
C ARG A 426 1.87 8.39 8.56
N GLY A 427 2.85 8.05 9.40
CA GLY A 427 4.00 7.19 9.05
C GLY A 427 5.32 7.95 9.10
N ARG A 428 6.44 7.22 9.09
CA ARG A 428 7.79 7.80 9.21
C ARG A 428 8.40 8.04 7.84
N ILE A 429 8.81 9.29 7.56
CA ILE A 429 9.64 9.66 6.41
C ILE A 429 11.01 10.13 6.96
N PRO A 430 12.13 9.49 6.55
CA PRO A 430 13.45 9.91 6.99
C PRO A 430 13.90 11.20 6.30
N THR A 431 14.58 12.07 7.05
CA THR A 431 15.25 13.29 6.55
C THR A 431 16.67 12.94 6.12
N ARG A 432 17.07 13.36 4.91
CA ARG A 432 18.28 12.90 4.21
C ARG A 432 18.58 13.77 2.98
N ASP A 433 19.70 13.49 2.32
CA ASP A 433 20.08 14.11 1.05
C ASP A 433 19.05 13.88 -0.08
N SER A 434 19.01 14.80 -1.05
CA SER A 434 18.02 14.76 -2.14
C SER A 434 18.34 13.71 -3.23
N ALA A 435 19.57 13.23 -3.37
CA ALA A 435 19.88 12.15 -4.32
C ALA A 435 19.13 10.86 -3.97
N ASN A 436 18.90 10.61 -2.67
CA ASN A 436 18.11 9.48 -2.17
C ASN A 436 16.70 9.43 -2.76
N ALA A 437 16.12 10.57 -3.17
CA ALA A 437 14.80 10.65 -3.80
C ALA A 437 14.74 9.99 -5.20
N TRP A 438 15.89 9.84 -5.86
CA TRP A 438 15.98 9.58 -7.31
C TRP A 438 16.35 8.14 -7.66
N THR A 439 17.41 7.63 -7.05
CA THR A 439 18.15 6.45 -7.50
C THR A 439 18.80 5.76 -6.29
N PRO A 440 19.44 4.60 -6.46
CA PRO A 440 20.40 4.13 -5.47
C PRO A 440 21.56 5.12 -5.31
N VAL A 441 22.07 5.26 -4.09
CA VAL A 441 23.10 6.24 -3.69
C VAL A 441 24.30 5.56 -3.03
N PRO A 442 25.52 6.10 -3.09
CA PRO A 442 26.70 5.53 -2.41
C PRO A 442 26.51 5.29 -0.91
N GLY A 443 26.77 4.08 -0.42
CA GLY A 443 26.76 3.76 1.03
C GLY A 443 28.06 4.12 1.76
N TRP A 444 29.18 4.21 1.04
CA TRP A 444 30.53 4.28 1.62
C TRP A 444 31.04 5.70 1.96
N ASN A 445 30.26 6.75 1.67
CA ASN A 445 30.71 8.15 1.79
C ASN A 445 30.08 8.93 2.97
N GLY A 446 29.07 8.36 3.63
CA GLY A 446 28.30 9.00 4.71
C GLY A 446 27.44 10.21 4.30
N ALA A 447 27.43 10.60 3.03
CA ALA A 447 26.73 11.81 2.54
C ALA A 447 25.21 11.62 2.38
N HIS A 448 24.76 10.37 2.28
CA HIS A 448 23.38 10.00 1.96
C HIS A 448 22.65 9.32 3.14
N GLU A 449 23.20 9.41 4.36
CA GLU A 449 22.62 8.84 5.57
C GLU A 449 21.28 9.49 5.96
N TRP A 450 20.54 8.83 6.85
CA TRP A 450 19.31 9.37 7.44
C TRP A 450 19.63 10.21 8.67
N ASP A 451 19.53 11.54 8.55
CA ASP A 451 19.62 12.48 9.66
C ASP A 451 18.22 12.67 10.29
N GLY A 452 17.72 11.60 10.92
CA GLY A 452 16.43 11.58 11.60
C GLY A 452 15.21 11.35 10.70
N GLN A 453 14.09 12.00 11.03
CA GLN A 453 12.82 11.91 10.32
C GLN A 453 12.01 13.21 10.47
N ILE A 454 11.05 13.44 9.57
CA ILE A 454 10.10 14.55 9.69
C ILE A 454 9.34 14.45 11.03
N PRO A 455 9.29 15.49 11.87
CA PRO A 455 8.51 15.49 13.11
C PRO A 455 7.02 15.27 12.87
N PHE A 456 6.35 14.53 13.76
CA PHE A 456 4.92 14.19 13.64
C PHE A 456 4.01 15.45 13.62
N GLU A 457 4.41 16.47 14.35
CA GLU A 457 3.83 17.81 14.39
C GLU A 457 3.90 18.54 13.04
N GLU A 458 4.93 18.24 12.23
CA GLU A 458 5.23 18.94 10.98
C GLU A 458 4.66 18.21 9.75
N LEU A 459 4.36 16.91 9.86
CA LEU A 459 3.65 16.15 8.82
C LEU A 459 2.33 16.83 8.42
N PRO A 460 1.94 16.81 7.11
CA PRO A 460 0.76 17.52 6.63
C PRO A 460 -0.53 17.18 7.40
N GLN A 461 -1.23 18.22 7.85
CA GLN A 461 -2.39 18.12 8.73
C GLN A 461 -3.41 19.23 8.42
N SER A 462 -4.70 18.92 8.54
CA SER A 462 -5.77 19.91 8.44
C SER A 462 -6.94 19.48 9.30
N ARG A 463 -7.43 20.38 10.15
CA ARG A 463 -8.49 20.12 11.13
C ARG A 463 -9.50 21.26 11.10
N ASN A 464 -10.77 20.90 11.03
CA ASN A 464 -11.90 21.81 10.86
C ASN A 464 -11.68 22.94 9.82
N PRO A 465 -11.18 22.65 8.59
CA PRO A 465 -10.92 23.70 7.60
C PRO A 465 -12.20 24.43 7.17
N ASP A 466 -12.08 25.74 6.92
CA ASP A 466 -13.16 26.65 6.48
C ASP A 466 -13.89 26.19 5.19
N THR A 467 -13.30 25.27 4.43
CA THR A 467 -13.95 24.62 3.26
C THR A 467 -15.11 23.71 3.64
N GLY A 468 -15.14 23.21 4.88
CA GLY A 468 -16.07 22.18 5.34
C GLY A 468 -15.76 20.76 4.86
N TRP A 469 -14.62 20.51 4.21
CA TRP A 469 -14.25 19.18 3.71
C TRP A 469 -12.75 19.02 3.46
N VAL A 470 -12.28 17.77 3.46
CA VAL A 470 -10.94 17.37 2.96
C VAL A 470 -11.09 16.18 2.02
N VAL A 471 -10.42 16.24 0.86
CA VAL A 471 -10.44 15.19 -0.18
C VAL A 471 -9.04 14.64 -0.37
N THR A 472 -8.90 13.32 -0.45
CA THR A 472 -7.60 12.69 -0.70
C THR A 472 -7.69 11.48 -1.65
N CYS A 473 -6.82 11.46 -2.66
CA CYS A 473 -6.85 10.53 -3.78
C CYS A 473 -5.44 10.03 -4.15
N ASN A 474 -4.49 10.09 -3.20
CA ASN A 474 -3.04 10.03 -3.45
C ASN A 474 -2.52 11.09 -4.44
N ASN A 475 -3.30 12.13 -4.71
CA ASN A 475 -2.78 13.44 -5.09
C ASN A 475 -1.85 13.96 -3.96
N PRO A 476 -1.00 14.97 -4.23
CA PRO A 476 -0.03 15.46 -3.25
C PRO A 476 -0.68 15.81 -1.90
N PRO A 477 -0.05 15.46 -0.76
CA PRO A 477 -0.62 15.77 0.54
C PRO A 477 -0.55 17.26 0.87
N THR A 478 0.36 18.00 0.23
CA THR A 478 0.70 19.40 0.53
C THR A 478 1.30 20.12 -0.69
N THR A 479 1.52 21.43 -0.57
CA THR A 479 2.06 22.35 -1.59
C THR A 479 3.58 22.24 -1.74
N ALA A 480 4.15 22.80 -2.81
CA ALA A 480 5.58 22.72 -3.14
C ALA A 480 6.47 23.64 -2.29
N ASP A 481 5.90 24.59 -1.55
CA ASP A 481 6.60 25.43 -0.56
C ASP A 481 6.67 24.81 0.85
N TYR A 482 6.05 23.63 1.05
CA TYR A 482 6.16 22.86 2.28
C TYR A 482 7.63 22.43 2.54
N PRO A 483 8.16 22.61 3.77
CA PRO A 483 9.60 22.62 4.01
C PRO A 483 10.30 21.25 3.97
N HIS A 484 9.57 20.13 3.84
CA HIS A 484 10.16 18.79 3.84
C HIS A 484 9.85 18.01 2.56
N TYR A 485 10.84 17.26 2.05
CA TYR A 485 10.60 16.34 0.95
C TYR A 485 9.66 15.20 1.36
N ILE A 486 8.54 15.04 0.64
CA ILE A 486 7.61 13.92 0.81
C ILE A 486 7.86 12.83 -0.24
N ASN A 487 7.73 13.17 -1.53
CA ASN A 487 8.01 12.28 -2.67
C ASN A 487 8.09 13.09 -3.99
N THR A 488 8.74 12.51 -5.01
CA THR A 488 8.71 12.96 -6.41
C THR A 488 7.50 12.42 -7.21
N TYR A 489 6.73 11.47 -6.66
CA TYR A 489 5.58 10.85 -7.32
C TYR A 489 4.28 10.94 -6.51
N PHE A 490 3.18 11.29 -7.20
CA PHE A 490 1.80 11.21 -6.70
C PHE A 490 0.86 10.71 -7.82
N ALA A 491 -0.32 10.20 -7.45
CA ALA A 491 -1.30 9.68 -8.40
C ALA A 491 -2.17 10.81 -9.00
N PRO A 492 -2.46 10.79 -10.33
CA PRO A 492 -3.14 11.88 -11.04
C PRO A 492 -4.43 12.39 -10.39
N ASP A 493 -4.53 13.71 -10.25
CA ASP A 493 -5.53 14.39 -9.42
C ASP A 493 -6.96 14.39 -9.96
N THR A 494 -7.20 13.82 -11.15
CA THR A 494 -8.54 13.81 -11.79
C THR A 494 -9.64 13.22 -10.90
N ARG A 495 -9.31 12.26 -10.01
CA ARG A 495 -10.21 11.76 -8.95
C ARG A 495 -10.48 12.83 -7.88
N ALA A 496 -9.43 13.48 -7.37
CA ALA A 496 -9.55 14.58 -6.42
C ALA A 496 -10.40 15.72 -6.99
N ARG A 497 -10.13 16.17 -8.22
CA ARG A 497 -10.92 17.21 -8.91
C ARG A 497 -12.40 16.86 -9.00
N ARG A 498 -12.73 15.60 -9.35
CA ARG A 498 -14.14 15.19 -9.42
C ARG A 498 -14.81 15.21 -8.05
N ILE A 499 -14.16 14.65 -7.02
CA ILE A 499 -14.72 14.61 -5.67
C ILE A 499 -14.85 16.04 -5.10
N THR A 500 -13.81 16.88 -5.23
CA THR A 500 -13.84 18.30 -4.86
C THR A 500 -14.96 19.06 -5.57
N ALA A 501 -15.17 18.85 -6.87
CA ALA A 501 -16.28 19.46 -7.60
C ALA A 501 -17.66 18.96 -7.10
N ARG A 502 -17.78 17.72 -6.62
CA ARG A 502 -18.99 17.25 -5.92
C ARG A 502 -19.17 17.95 -4.57
N MET A 503 -18.10 18.10 -3.77
CA MET A 503 -18.15 18.80 -2.47
C MET A 503 -18.53 20.28 -2.60
N GLN A 504 -17.94 20.99 -3.56
CA GLN A 504 -18.22 22.41 -3.83
C GLN A 504 -19.67 22.67 -4.30
N ASN A 505 -20.42 21.64 -4.69
CA ASN A 505 -21.83 21.72 -5.08
C ASN A 505 -22.79 21.17 -3.99
N ILE A 506 -22.29 20.81 -2.80
CA ILE A 506 -23.14 20.49 -1.65
C ILE A 506 -23.84 21.77 -1.17
N VAL A 507 -25.15 21.70 -0.97
CA VAL A 507 -25.91 22.76 -0.28
C VAL A 507 -25.71 22.56 1.23
N PRO A 508 -25.33 23.60 2.00
CA PRO A 508 -25.15 23.48 3.44
C PRO A 508 -26.39 22.92 4.16
N GLY A 509 -26.17 22.01 5.10
CA GLY A 509 -27.22 21.30 5.82
C GLY A 509 -28.00 20.25 5.01
N THR A 510 -27.53 19.78 3.85
CA THR A 510 -28.27 18.79 3.04
C THR A 510 -27.52 17.50 2.67
N ALA A 511 -26.22 17.37 2.96
CA ALA A 511 -25.48 16.16 2.59
C ALA A 511 -25.85 14.96 3.46
N THR A 512 -26.05 13.81 2.82
CA THR A 512 -26.40 12.54 3.47
C THR A 512 -25.34 11.46 3.21
N VAL A 513 -25.47 10.32 3.88
CA VAL A 513 -24.66 9.12 3.59
C VAL A 513 -24.92 8.59 2.17
N GLU A 514 -26.15 8.73 1.66
CA GLU A 514 -26.50 8.33 0.28
C GLU A 514 -25.82 9.25 -0.75
N ASP A 515 -25.65 10.54 -0.45
CA ASP A 515 -24.86 11.45 -1.29
C ASP A 515 -23.41 10.99 -1.38
N MET A 516 -22.79 10.56 -0.28
CA MET A 516 -21.43 10.00 -0.28
C MET A 516 -21.36 8.70 -1.09
N ALA A 517 -22.36 7.82 -0.95
CA ALA A 517 -22.48 6.61 -1.79
C ALA A 517 -22.60 6.96 -3.29
N SER A 518 -23.31 8.05 -3.63
CA SER A 518 -23.42 8.55 -5.00
C SER A 518 -22.13 9.21 -5.54
N ILE A 519 -21.16 9.51 -4.68
CA ILE A 519 -19.82 9.98 -5.05
C ILE A 519 -18.89 8.77 -5.27
N HIS A 520 -18.95 7.75 -4.40
CA HIS A 520 -18.31 6.44 -4.66
C HIS A 520 -18.81 5.79 -5.96
N GLY A 521 -20.11 5.94 -6.28
CA GLY A 521 -20.74 5.45 -7.50
C GLY A 521 -20.56 6.33 -8.76
N ASP A 522 -19.80 7.42 -8.66
CA ASP A 522 -19.56 8.33 -9.79
C ASP A 522 -18.61 7.71 -10.83
N ARG A 523 -18.91 7.95 -12.11
CA ARG A 523 -18.34 7.24 -13.26
C ARG A 523 -18.02 8.17 -14.44
N GLU A 524 -18.01 9.47 -14.19
CA GLU A 524 -17.64 10.49 -15.18
C GLU A 524 -16.11 10.56 -15.36
N SER A 525 -15.64 10.50 -16.61
CA SER A 525 -14.22 10.51 -16.94
C SER A 525 -13.80 11.86 -17.53
N ILE A 526 -13.24 12.73 -16.70
CA ILE A 526 -12.65 14.03 -17.11
C ILE A 526 -11.65 13.87 -18.28
N PRO A 527 -10.60 13.00 -18.20
CA PRO A 527 -9.71 12.74 -19.34
C PRO A 527 -10.38 11.91 -20.45
N GLY A 528 -11.57 11.36 -20.21
CA GLY A 528 -12.39 10.67 -21.20
C GLY A 528 -13.03 11.62 -22.19
N ALA A 529 -13.78 12.60 -21.69
CA ALA A 529 -14.42 13.63 -22.52
C ALA A 529 -13.39 14.41 -23.36
N ALA A 530 -12.24 14.76 -22.77
CA ALA A 530 -11.16 15.47 -23.46
C ALA A 530 -10.58 14.68 -24.65
N LEU A 531 -10.21 13.40 -24.46
CA LEU A 531 -9.71 12.57 -25.55
C LEU A 531 -10.81 12.28 -26.59
N ALA A 532 -12.04 12.02 -26.14
CA ALA A 532 -13.16 11.72 -27.03
C ALA A 532 -13.42 12.88 -28.01
N GLY A 533 -13.45 14.12 -27.52
CA GLY A 533 -13.56 15.32 -28.35
C GLY A 533 -12.40 15.48 -29.35
N ARG A 534 -11.16 15.20 -28.92
CA ARG A 534 -9.98 15.24 -29.80
C ARG A 534 -10.04 14.19 -30.91
N VAL A 535 -10.37 12.94 -30.59
CA VAL A 535 -10.51 11.84 -31.58
C VAL A 535 -11.70 12.10 -32.52
N ALA A 536 -12.81 12.63 -32.02
CA ALA A 536 -13.99 13.00 -32.79
C ALA A 536 -13.76 14.13 -33.82
N ALA A 537 -12.67 14.89 -33.68
CA ALA A 537 -12.27 15.97 -34.58
C ALA A 537 -11.25 15.54 -35.66
N LEU A 538 -10.72 14.30 -35.61
CA LEU A 538 -9.73 13.82 -36.58
C LEU A 538 -10.36 13.50 -37.94
N ALA A 539 -9.65 13.86 -39.01
CA ALA A 539 -10.02 13.52 -40.40
C ALA A 539 -9.68 12.05 -40.73
N LEU A 540 -10.44 11.12 -40.16
CA LEU A 540 -10.24 9.67 -40.34
C LEU A 540 -10.81 9.19 -41.68
N THR A 541 -10.10 8.30 -42.36
CA THR A 541 -10.46 7.75 -43.68
C THR A 541 -10.98 6.31 -43.64
N ASP A 542 -10.73 5.59 -42.55
CA ASP A 542 -11.19 4.23 -42.34
C ASP A 542 -12.64 4.20 -41.80
N PRO A 543 -13.55 3.36 -42.33
CA PRO A 543 -14.96 3.35 -41.91
C PRO A 543 -15.20 2.98 -40.44
N ASP A 544 -14.46 2.02 -39.89
CA ASP A 544 -14.63 1.58 -38.50
C ASP A 544 -14.08 2.66 -37.55
N ALA A 545 -12.99 3.32 -37.94
CA ALA A 545 -12.45 4.48 -37.24
C ALA A 545 -13.40 5.69 -37.28
N GLN A 546 -14.09 5.93 -38.41
CA GLN A 546 -15.12 6.98 -38.53
C GLN A 546 -16.36 6.69 -37.66
N LEU A 547 -16.78 5.41 -37.56
CA LEU A 547 -17.83 4.99 -36.64
C LEU A 547 -17.39 5.20 -35.19
N GLY A 548 -16.18 4.78 -34.82
CA GLY A 548 -15.61 4.99 -33.48
C GLY A 548 -15.53 6.47 -33.09
N ALA A 549 -15.03 7.34 -33.98
CA ALA A 549 -14.98 8.78 -33.76
C ALA A 549 -16.37 9.44 -33.66
N THR A 550 -17.40 8.87 -34.29
CA THR A 550 -18.77 9.35 -34.16
C THR A 550 -19.38 8.92 -32.83
N LEU A 551 -19.20 7.66 -32.41
CA LEU A 551 -19.59 7.17 -31.09
C LEU A 551 -18.91 7.97 -29.95
N LEU A 552 -17.67 8.39 -30.13
CA LEU A 552 -16.95 9.25 -29.18
C LEU A 552 -17.43 10.71 -29.19
N ARG A 553 -17.93 11.22 -30.32
CA ARG A 553 -18.47 12.59 -30.43
C ARG A 553 -19.74 12.77 -29.60
N ASP A 554 -20.58 11.75 -29.61
CA ASP A 554 -21.90 11.76 -28.98
C ASP A 554 -21.85 11.20 -27.53
N TRP A 555 -20.66 10.99 -26.98
CA TRP A 555 -20.45 10.44 -25.63
C TRP A 555 -20.39 11.53 -24.55
N ASP A 556 -21.13 11.30 -23.47
CA ASP A 556 -21.18 12.14 -22.26
C ASP A 556 -19.98 11.99 -21.32
N GLY A 557 -18.95 11.24 -21.71
CA GLY A 557 -17.76 10.96 -20.88
C GLY A 557 -18.02 9.96 -19.75
N ARG A 558 -19.20 9.34 -19.65
CA ARG A 558 -19.55 8.42 -18.56
C ARG A 558 -19.19 6.96 -18.86
N MET A 559 -18.49 6.33 -17.92
CA MET A 559 -18.10 4.92 -17.94
C MET A 559 -19.27 4.00 -17.49
N ASP A 560 -20.47 4.24 -18.04
CA ASP A 560 -21.68 3.46 -17.75
C ASP A 560 -21.61 2.07 -18.41
N ARG A 561 -22.10 1.01 -17.72
CA ARG A 561 -21.97 -0.41 -18.14
C ARG A 561 -22.55 -0.71 -19.52
N SER A 562 -23.53 0.08 -19.96
CA SER A 562 -24.20 -0.02 -21.27
C SER A 562 -23.56 0.87 -22.35
N SER A 563 -22.52 1.65 -22.03
CA SER A 563 -21.91 2.61 -22.97
C SER A 563 -20.94 1.91 -23.93
N VAL A 564 -21.38 1.76 -25.18
CA VAL A 564 -20.51 1.33 -26.30
C VAL A 564 -19.38 2.33 -26.50
N ALA A 565 -19.66 3.63 -26.40
CA ALA A 565 -18.65 4.68 -26.57
C ALA A 565 -17.56 4.64 -25.49
N ALA A 566 -17.91 4.36 -24.23
CA ALA A 566 -16.92 4.16 -23.16
C ALA A 566 -16.00 2.95 -23.44
N THR A 567 -16.52 1.91 -24.10
CA THR A 567 -15.73 0.75 -24.56
C THR A 567 -14.77 1.13 -25.70
N VAL A 568 -15.24 1.89 -26.69
CA VAL A 568 -14.41 2.45 -27.77
C VAL A 568 -13.31 3.36 -27.20
N TYR A 569 -13.64 4.23 -26.24
CA TYR A 569 -12.69 5.08 -25.52
C TYR A 569 -11.62 4.25 -24.80
N ALA A 570 -12.02 3.25 -24.01
CA ALA A 570 -11.09 2.43 -23.25
C ALA A 570 -10.11 1.67 -24.16
N ALA A 571 -10.59 1.15 -25.29
CA ALA A 571 -9.74 0.50 -26.30
C ALA A 571 -8.80 1.51 -26.99
N ALA A 572 -9.32 2.64 -27.47
CA ALA A 572 -8.54 3.67 -28.15
C ALA A 572 -7.45 4.27 -27.24
N ARG A 573 -7.80 4.65 -26.01
CA ARG A 573 -6.86 5.14 -24.99
C ARG A 573 -5.72 4.15 -24.75
N THR A 574 -6.04 2.86 -24.58
CA THR A 574 -5.04 1.81 -24.36
C THR A 574 -4.09 1.67 -25.55
N GLN A 575 -4.60 1.75 -26.79
CA GLN A 575 -3.76 1.67 -27.99
C GLN A 575 -2.92 2.95 -28.22
N ILE A 576 -3.43 4.13 -27.85
CA ILE A 576 -2.66 5.39 -27.87
C ILE A 576 -1.53 5.32 -26.84
N TYR A 577 -1.84 4.93 -25.61
CA TYR A 577 -0.89 4.73 -24.51
C TYR A 577 0.25 3.77 -24.90
N VAL A 578 -0.09 2.59 -25.45
CA VAL A 578 0.88 1.63 -25.98
C VAL A 578 1.80 2.26 -27.04
N ARG A 579 1.24 3.01 -27.99
CA ARG A 579 2.02 3.64 -29.08
C ARG A 579 2.93 4.78 -28.60
N VAL A 580 2.46 5.60 -27.67
CA VAL A 580 3.25 6.66 -27.02
C VAL A 580 4.45 6.05 -26.29
N ILE A 581 4.22 4.99 -25.51
CA ILE A 581 5.30 4.31 -24.76
C ILE A 581 6.28 3.59 -25.71
N GLN A 582 5.78 2.97 -26.78
CA GLN A 582 6.63 2.38 -27.84
C GLN A 582 7.47 3.43 -28.57
N HIS A 583 6.96 4.65 -28.75
CA HIS A 583 7.72 5.75 -29.35
C HIS A 583 8.80 6.28 -28.39
N ALA A 584 8.45 6.53 -27.13
CA ALA A 584 9.35 7.10 -26.14
C ALA A 584 10.46 6.13 -25.66
N LEU A 585 10.18 4.83 -25.55
CA LEU A 585 11.08 3.84 -24.93
C LEU A 585 11.62 2.77 -25.89
N GLY A 586 11.19 2.74 -27.15
CA GLY A 586 11.63 1.74 -28.13
C GLY A 586 11.48 0.30 -27.62
N ASP A 587 12.55 -0.49 -27.67
CA ASP A 587 12.54 -1.89 -27.23
C ASP A 587 12.20 -2.08 -25.74
N MET A 588 12.50 -1.09 -24.88
CA MET A 588 12.15 -1.14 -23.44
C MET A 588 10.64 -0.99 -23.21
N ALA A 589 9.89 -0.50 -24.19
CA ALA A 589 8.42 -0.44 -24.11
C ALA A 589 7.80 -1.82 -23.91
N ARG A 590 8.42 -2.90 -24.41
CA ARG A 590 7.90 -4.26 -24.20
C ARG A 590 7.93 -4.64 -22.71
N GLU A 591 9.02 -4.33 -22.03
CA GLU A 591 9.22 -4.60 -20.59
C GLU A 591 8.21 -3.78 -19.78
N GLY A 592 8.13 -2.48 -20.08
CA GLY A 592 7.17 -1.56 -19.47
C GLY A 592 5.69 -1.87 -19.72
N LEU A 593 5.34 -2.46 -20.86
CA LEU A 593 3.95 -2.84 -21.17
C LEU A 593 3.58 -4.22 -20.62
N SER A 594 4.53 -5.15 -20.42
CA SER A 594 4.30 -6.34 -19.59
C SER A 594 4.10 -6.00 -18.11
N ALA A 595 4.73 -4.91 -17.64
CA ALA A 595 4.53 -4.34 -16.32
C ALA A 595 3.08 -3.88 -16.06
N ALA A 596 2.41 -3.32 -17.07
CA ALA A 596 0.97 -3.01 -17.00
C ALA A 596 0.05 -4.25 -16.92
N SER A 597 0.60 -5.47 -17.06
CA SER A 597 -0.09 -6.75 -16.81
C SER A 597 0.35 -7.46 -15.52
N GLY A 598 0.97 -6.73 -14.57
CA GLY A 598 1.20 -7.19 -13.20
C GLY A 598 2.63 -7.63 -12.88
N ILE A 599 3.49 -7.85 -13.88
CA ILE A 599 4.92 -8.15 -13.68
C ILE A 599 5.72 -6.86 -13.88
N GLY A 600 5.67 -5.98 -12.87
CA GLY A 600 6.47 -4.75 -12.85
C GLY A 600 5.68 -3.43 -12.79
N ARG A 601 4.52 -3.41 -12.11
CA ARG A 601 4.12 -2.45 -11.04
C ARG A 601 4.57 -0.92 -11.18
N GLY A 602 5.79 -0.55 -11.58
CA GLY A 602 6.52 0.70 -11.35
C GLY A 602 7.25 1.32 -12.52
N ALA A 603 7.74 0.47 -13.42
CA ALA A 603 7.59 0.79 -14.83
C ALA A 603 6.11 1.12 -15.06
N ALA A 604 5.15 0.32 -14.57
CA ALA A 604 3.73 0.67 -14.64
C ALA A 604 3.37 2.00 -13.92
N THR A 605 3.91 2.31 -12.73
CA THR A 605 3.75 3.64 -12.08
C THR A 605 4.22 4.78 -13.00
N HIS A 606 5.48 4.76 -13.45
CA HIS A 606 6.06 5.85 -14.25
C HIS A 606 5.44 5.95 -15.65
N LEU A 607 5.10 4.82 -16.27
CA LEU A 607 4.38 4.78 -17.55
C LEU A 607 2.94 5.28 -17.41
N GLY A 608 2.28 4.99 -16.30
CA GLY A 608 0.99 5.56 -15.93
C GLY A 608 1.06 7.09 -15.85
N GLN A 609 2.13 7.62 -15.27
CA GLN A 609 2.42 9.05 -15.28
C GLN A 609 2.72 9.60 -16.67
N MET A 610 3.58 8.96 -17.47
CA MET A 610 3.85 9.35 -18.87
C MET A 610 2.56 9.40 -19.69
N GLY A 611 1.70 8.39 -19.56
CA GLY A 611 0.40 8.34 -20.22
C GLY A 611 -0.57 9.42 -19.72
N ALA A 612 -0.59 9.72 -18.42
CA ALA A 612 -1.39 10.79 -17.85
C ALA A 612 -0.94 12.18 -18.36
N ARG A 613 0.38 12.45 -18.37
CA ARG A 613 0.96 13.67 -18.94
C ARG A 613 0.67 13.78 -20.44
N ALA A 614 0.86 12.71 -21.21
CA ALA A 614 0.54 12.67 -22.64
C ALA A 614 -0.94 12.94 -22.93
N MET A 615 -1.85 12.37 -22.13
CA MET A 615 -3.29 12.62 -22.23
C MET A 615 -3.67 14.07 -21.90
N ALA A 616 -3.04 14.67 -20.89
CA ALA A 616 -3.23 16.09 -20.56
C ALA A 616 -2.69 17.01 -21.67
N ALA A 617 -1.51 16.70 -22.22
CA ALA A 617 -0.90 17.42 -23.33
C ALA A 617 -1.76 17.36 -24.62
N MET A 618 -2.27 16.17 -24.96
CA MET A 618 -3.25 15.99 -26.04
C MET A 618 -4.56 16.76 -25.81
N ALA A 619 -4.96 16.96 -24.55
CA ALA A 619 -6.11 17.83 -24.23
C ALA A 619 -5.77 19.32 -24.42
N ALA A 620 -4.56 19.74 -24.04
CA ALA A 620 -4.06 21.12 -24.10
C ALA A 620 -3.61 21.60 -25.49
N ASP A 621 -3.37 20.70 -26.45
CA ASP A 621 -2.67 20.96 -27.72
C ASP A 621 -1.16 21.22 -27.58
N ASP A 622 -0.54 20.74 -26.49
CA ASP A 622 0.90 20.92 -26.23
C ASP A 622 1.72 19.73 -26.76
N PRO A 623 2.59 19.92 -27.77
CA PRO A 623 3.48 18.86 -28.27
C PRO A 623 4.76 18.68 -27.44
N ALA A 624 5.08 19.55 -26.47
CA ALA A 624 6.38 19.57 -25.77
C ALA A 624 6.47 18.62 -24.55
N VAL A 625 5.43 17.81 -24.33
CA VAL A 625 5.28 16.85 -23.22
C VAL A 625 5.62 15.40 -23.65
N LEU A 626 5.89 15.20 -24.94
CA LEU A 626 6.37 13.95 -25.55
C LEU A 626 7.77 14.14 -26.16
#